data_AF-A0A947XX94-F1
#
_entry.id   AF-A0A947XX94-F1
#
_cell.length_a   1.000
_cell.length_b   1.000
_cell.length_c   1.000
_cell.angle_alpha   90.00
_cell.angle_beta   90.00
_cell.angle_gamma   90.00
#
_symmetry.space_group_name_H-M   'P 1'
#
loop_
_entity.id
_entity.type
_entity.pdbx_description
1 polymer ?
#
loop_
_entity_poly.entity_id
_entity_poly.type
_entity_poly.pdbx_seq_one_letter_code
_entity_poly.pdbx_strand_id
1 'polypeptide(L)' 'LFVMGRLAIGVPPVISAAAEGYTDPLPQALVLTAIVISFGMTAFVIVLALKARAELGNDHVDGRHHDEARHR' A
#
# COMPACT_ATOMS: atom_id res chain seq x y z
N LEU A 1 -0.26 -5.82 -12.58
CA LEU A 1 1.19 -5.89 -12.88
C LEU A 1 1.67 -7.31 -13.12
N PHE A 2 1.59 -8.23 -12.14
CA PHE A 2 2.06 -9.62 -12.29
C PHE A 2 1.40 -10.39 -13.45
N VAL A 3 0.10 -10.20 -13.68
CA VAL A 3 -0.66 -10.81 -14.79
C VAL A 3 -0.27 -10.24 -16.18
N MET A 4 0.31 -9.04 -16.22
CA MET A 4 0.68 -8.37 -17.48
C MET A 4 2.11 -8.69 -17.94
N GLY A 5 2.94 -9.30 -17.09
CA GLY A 5 4.38 -9.50 -17.32
C GLY A 5 4.80 -10.81 -17.96
N ARG A 6 3.84 -11.66 -18.41
CA ARG A 6 4.05 -13.07 -18.82
C ARG A 6 4.59 -13.92 -17.66
N LEU A 7 3.79 -14.88 -17.21
CA LEU A 7 4.13 -15.75 -16.09
C LEU A 7 5.13 -16.83 -16.55
N ALA A 8 6.44 -16.62 -16.36
CA ALA A 8 7.41 -17.70 -16.49
C ALA A 8 7.49 -18.47 -15.17
N ILE A 9 7.13 -19.75 -15.19
CA ILE A 9 7.09 -20.61 -14.01
C ILE A 9 8.41 -21.38 -13.93
N GLY A 10 9.06 -21.38 -12.76
CA GLY A 10 10.25 -22.19 -12.51
C GLY A 10 11.60 -21.56 -12.87
N VAL A 11 11.62 -20.26 -13.23
CA VAL A 11 12.84 -19.59 -13.70
C VAL A 11 13.07 -18.28 -12.93
N PRO A 12 13.61 -18.32 -11.69
CA PRO A 12 13.80 -17.11 -10.88
C PRO A 12 14.78 -16.15 -11.56
N PRO A 13 14.60 -14.81 -11.43
CA PRO A 13 15.55 -13.83 -11.95
C PRO A 13 16.75 -13.68 -11.01
N VAL A 14 17.44 -14.80 -10.75
CA VAL A 14 18.58 -14.87 -9.82
C VAL A 14 19.74 -15.53 -10.54
N ILE A 15 20.85 -14.80 -10.71
CA ILE A 15 22.03 -15.27 -11.47
C ILE A 15 22.59 -16.54 -10.84
N SER A 16 22.54 -17.65 -11.59
CA SER A 16 23.04 -18.96 -11.22
C SER A 16 23.70 -19.62 -12.43
N ALA A 17 24.85 -20.26 -12.21
CA ALA A 17 25.58 -21.00 -13.24
C ALA A 17 24.82 -22.27 -13.72
N ALA A 18 23.84 -22.73 -12.95
CA ALA A 18 23.02 -23.90 -13.25
C ALA A 18 21.62 -23.55 -13.80
N ALA A 19 21.34 -22.27 -14.07
CA ALA A 19 20.01 -21.83 -14.51
C ALA A 19 19.81 -22.06 -16.02
N GLU A 20 18.73 -22.75 -16.39
CA GLU A 20 18.33 -23.00 -17.79
C GLU A 20 17.70 -21.76 -18.46
N GLY A 21 17.44 -20.68 -17.71
CA GLY A 21 16.92 -19.41 -18.21
C GLY A 21 16.76 -18.37 -17.11
N TYR A 22 16.21 -17.20 -17.47
CA TYR A 22 15.88 -16.11 -16.53
C TYR A 22 14.51 -15.52 -16.87
N THR A 23 13.68 -15.26 -15.86
CA THR A 23 12.47 -14.43 -16.07
C THR A 23 12.84 -12.95 -16.11
N ASP A 24 12.01 -12.13 -16.75
CA ASP A 24 12.20 -10.67 -16.78
C ASP A 24 12.20 -10.08 -15.34
N PRO A 25 13.29 -9.44 -14.90
CA PRO A 25 13.37 -8.84 -13.57
C PRO A 25 12.55 -7.55 -13.43
N LEU A 26 12.16 -6.89 -14.53
CA LEU A 26 11.50 -5.58 -14.48
C LEU A 26 10.13 -5.62 -13.77
N PRO A 27 9.20 -6.55 -14.08
CA PRO A 27 7.93 -6.62 -13.37
C PRO A 27 8.09 -6.94 -11.87
N GLN A 28 9.09 -7.72 -11.49
CA GLN A 28 9.34 -8.05 -10.08
C GLN A 28 9.84 -6.85 -9.28
N ALA A 29 10.80 -6.10 -9.83
CA ALA A 29 11.30 -4.89 -9.18
C ALA A 29 10.16 -3.87 -8.96
N LEU A 30 9.31 -3.67 -9.97
CA LEU A 30 8.15 -2.77 -9.87
C LEU A 30 7.13 -3.22 -8.82
N VAL A 31 6.93 -4.53 -8.67
CA VAL A 31 6.04 -5.08 -7.63
C VAL A 31 6.63 -4.86 -6.23
N LEU A 32 7.93 -5.08 -6.03
CA LEU A 32 8.58 -4.82 -4.74
C LEU A 32 8.49 -3.34 -4.37
N THR A 33 8.72 -2.44 -5.32
CA THR A 33 8.56 -0.99 -5.12
C THR A 33 7.12 -0.65 -4.72
N ALA A 34 6.13 -1.19 -5.43
CA ALA A 34 4.71 -0.96 -5.11
C ALA A 34 4.36 -1.44 -3.69
N ILE A 35 4.83 -2.62 -3.30
CA ILE A 35 4.60 -3.19 -1.96
C ILE A 35 5.14 -2.26 -0.87
N VAL A 36 6.39 -1.81 -1.00
CA VAL A 36 7.04 -0.96 0.02
C VAL A 36 6.36 0.40 0.11
N ILE A 37 6.01 1.02 -1.02
CA ILE A 37 5.28 2.29 -1.04
C ILE A 37 3.92 2.13 -0.36
N SER A 38 3.13 1.12 -0.74
CA SER A 38 1.81 0.87 -0.15
C SER A 38 1.91 0.62 1.36
N PHE A 39 2.88 -0.16 1.81
CA PHE A 39 3.09 -0.39 3.24
C PHE A 39 3.39 0.91 4.00
N GLY A 40 4.29 1.74 3.48
CA GLY A 40 4.61 3.04 4.09
C GLY A 40 3.41 3.99 4.13
N MET A 41 2.63 4.06 3.06
CA MET A 41 1.42 4.87 2.98
C MET A 41 0.34 4.39 3.97
N THR A 42 0.12 3.07 4.07
CA THR A 42 -0.84 2.51 5.03
C THR A 42 -0.42 2.79 6.47
N ALA A 43 0.85 2.60 6.80
CA ALA A 43 1.36 2.92 8.15
C ALA A 43 1.19 4.40 8.49
N PHE A 44 1.48 5.30 7.54
CA PHE A 44 1.29 6.74 7.72
C PHE A 44 -0.17 7.10 7.98
N VAL A 45 -1.10 6.57 7.17
CA VAL A 45 -2.54 6.81 7.35
C VAL A 45 -3.02 6.30 8.71
N ILE A 46 -2.56 5.12 9.17
CA ILE A 46 -2.91 4.59 10.49
C ILE A 46 -2.44 5.53 11.60
N VAL A 47 -1.19 6.02 11.53
CA VAL A 47 -0.66 6.96 12.53
C VAL A 47 -1.46 8.26 12.54
N LEU A 48 -1.81 8.79 11.36
CA LEU A 48 -2.67 9.97 11.27
C LEU A 48 -4.06 9.73 11.87
N ALA A 49 -4.69 8.59 11.60
CA ALA A 49 -6.00 8.25 12.15
C ALA A 49 -5.95 8.14 13.69
N LEU A 50 -4.91 7.49 14.23
CA LEU A 50 -4.72 7.39 15.68
C LEU A 50 -4.49 8.77 16.32
N LYS A 51 -3.69 9.63 15.67
CA LYS A 51 -3.45 11.00 16.14
C LYS A 51 -4.73 11.83 16.11
N ALA A 52 -5.46 11.80 14.99
CA ALA A 52 -6.74 12.48 14.85
C ALA A 52 -7.74 12.02 15.91
N ARG A 53 -7.84 10.71 16.16
CA ARG A 53 -8.71 10.17 17.22
C ARG A 53 -8.30 10.66 18.62
N ALA A 54 -7.00 10.72 18.90
CA ALA A 54 -6.50 11.21 20.19
C ALA A 54 -6.74 12.72 20.39
N GLU A 55 -6.64 13.51 19.34
CA GLU A 55 -6.82 14.97 19.39
C GLU A 55 -8.29 15.40 19.33
N LEU A 56 -9.10 14.76 18.50
CA LEU A 56 -10.51 15.15 18.28
C LEU A 56 -11.50 14.39 19.17
N GLY A 57 -11.08 13.29 19.82
CA GLY A 57 -11.93 12.49 20.72
C GLY A 57 -13.13 11.79 20.06
N ASN A 58 -13.38 12.04 18.77
CA ASN A 58 -14.36 11.35 17.94
C ASN A 58 -13.72 10.97 16.58
N ASP A 59 -14.16 9.86 16.01
CA ASP A 59 -13.72 9.33 14.70
C ASP A 59 -14.73 9.68 13.60
N HIS A 60 -15.50 10.77 13.80
CA HIS A 60 -16.60 11.15 12.93
C HIS A 60 -16.08 11.98 11.76
N VAL A 61 -16.25 11.44 10.56
CA VAL A 61 -15.71 12.00 9.31
C VAL A 61 -16.79 12.78 8.53
N ASP A 62 -17.81 13.29 9.23
CA ASP A 62 -19.01 13.84 8.60
C ASP A 62 -18.91 15.35 8.26
N GLY A 63 -17.81 16.02 8.61
CA GLY A 63 -17.57 17.44 8.28
C GLY A 63 -18.57 18.44 8.88
N ARG A 64 -19.56 17.99 9.66
CA ARG A 64 -20.57 18.83 10.30
C ARG A 64 -20.03 19.34 11.63
N HIS A 65 -19.70 20.63 11.68
CA HIS A 65 -19.49 21.34 12.93
C HIS A 65 -20.79 21.29 13.75
N HIS A 66 -20.66 20.94 15.04
CA HIS A 66 -21.76 20.83 16.00
C HIS A 66 -22.32 22.22 16.36
N ASP A 67 -22.98 22.91 15.43
CA ASP A 67 -23.57 24.24 15.67
C ASP A 67 -25.10 24.31 15.51
N GLU A 68 -25.80 23.21 15.19
CA GLU A 68 -27.25 23.28 14.91
C GLU A 68 -28.16 22.84 16.09
N ALA A 69 -27.61 22.44 17.23
CA ALA A 69 -28.41 21.95 18.36
C ALA A 69 -28.97 23.04 19.31
N ARG A 70 -28.95 24.33 18.91
CA ARG A 70 -29.41 25.44 19.77
C ARG A 70 -30.53 26.31 19.17
N HIS A 71 -31.44 25.70 18.40
CA HIS A 71 -32.65 26.37 17.95
C HIS A 71 -33.86 25.42 17.91
N ARG A 72 -34.31 24.98 19.08
CA ARG A 72 -35.71 24.57 19.29
C ARG A 72 -36.15 24.89 20.71
#